data_AF-A0A1E9VW86-F1
#
_entry.id   AF-A0A1E9VW86-F1
#
_cell.length_a   1.000
_cell.length_b   1.000
_cell.length_c   1.000
_cell.angle_alpha   90.00
_cell.angle_beta   90.00
_cell.angle_gamma   90.00
#
_symmetry.space_group_name_H-M   'P 1'
#
loop_
_entity.id
_entity.type
_entity.pdbx_description
1 polymer ?
#
loop_
_entity_poly.entity_id
_entity_poly.type
_entity_poly.pdbx_seq_one_letter_code
_entity_poly.pdbx_strand_id
1 'polypeptide(L)'
;MKKYQTYKLVKKSLINNFIQCIERLIQNNACNQIIADELLKWINDNEVELVGTIFDKVYGILQYKDLNVLNYPISYANHMDIVRSLENCIKFRANTETLAMILRDCLESLFFLETNFICANCKTSGLIVVKEKDLLYECRSCSFLQDLNGYKYTPSEVLTIPTISDLKQIGQLIK
;
A
#
# COMPACT_ATOMS: atom_id res chain seq x y z
N MET A 1 -25.45 -0.29 -17.78
CA MET A 1 -24.59 0.81 -18.26
C MET A 1 -23.71 1.29 -17.10
N LYS A 2 -22.42 0.91 -17.07
CA LYS A 2 -21.49 1.47 -16.07
C LYS A 2 -21.27 2.94 -16.44
N LYS A 3 -21.63 3.87 -15.57
CA LYS A 3 -21.21 5.27 -15.71
C LYS A 3 -19.69 5.26 -15.73
N TYR A 4 -19.07 5.65 -16.85
CA TYR A 4 -17.64 5.92 -16.89
C TYR A 4 -17.40 7.06 -15.90
N GLN A 5 -16.90 6.75 -14.70
CA GLN A 5 -16.45 7.78 -13.78
C GLN A 5 -15.35 8.54 -14.48
N THR A 6 -15.63 9.78 -14.85
CA THR A 6 -14.68 10.66 -15.51
C THR A 6 -13.75 11.19 -14.43
N TYR A 7 -12.53 10.66 -14.36
CA TYR A 7 -11.48 11.17 -13.47
C TYR A 7 -10.71 12.29 -14.15
N LYS A 8 -10.17 13.20 -13.33
CA LYS A 8 -9.26 14.27 -13.76
C LYS A 8 -8.06 13.65 -14.48
N LEU A 9 -7.72 14.20 -15.64
CA LEU A 9 -6.54 13.77 -16.39
C LEU A 9 -5.26 14.07 -15.59
N VAL A 10 -4.34 13.11 -15.60
CA VAL A 10 -3.04 13.27 -14.96
C VAL A 10 -2.10 14.01 -15.90
N LYS A 11 -1.47 15.08 -15.40
CA LYS A 11 -0.52 15.85 -16.20
C LYS A 11 0.75 15.02 -16.45
N LYS A 12 1.30 15.13 -17.66
CA LYS A 12 2.58 14.50 -18.01
C LYS A 12 3.73 14.97 -17.10
N SER A 13 3.70 16.22 -16.66
CA SER A 13 4.68 16.77 -15.70
C SER A 13 4.67 16.03 -14.37
N LEU A 14 3.48 15.66 -13.86
CA LEU A 14 3.34 14.91 -12.62
C LEU A 14 3.93 13.51 -12.75
N ILE A 15 3.65 12.83 -13.87
CA ILE A 15 4.25 11.51 -14.16
C ILE A 15 5.77 11.62 -14.26
N ASN A 16 6.30 12.61 -14.99
CA ASN A 16 7.74 12.79 -15.11
C ASN A 16 8.40 13.05 -13.74
N ASN A 17 7.76 13.86 -12.89
CA ASN A 17 8.25 14.13 -11.54
C ASN A 17 8.23 12.87 -10.66
N PHE A 18 7.18 12.04 -10.76
CA PHE A 18 7.12 10.73 -10.08
C PHE A 18 8.24 9.81 -10.51
N ILE A 19 8.47 9.67 -11.82
CA ILE A 19 9.52 8.82 -12.36
C ILE A 19 10.91 9.31 -11.93
N GLN A 20 11.16 10.62 -11.89
CA GLN A 20 12.40 11.18 -11.37
C GLN A 20 12.59 10.94 -9.87
N CYS A 21 11.52 10.92 -9.07
CA CYS A 21 11.58 10.49 -7.67
C CYS A 21 12.04 9.03 -7.57
N ILE A 22 11.41 8.15 -8.35
CA ILE A 22 11.73 6.71 -8.37
C ILE A 22 13.17 6.44 -8.83
N GLU A 23 13.61 7.06 -9.92
CA GLU A 23 14.96 6.88 -10.45
C GLU A 23 16.02 7.25 -9.40
N ARG A 24 15.80 8.33 -8.65
CA ARG A 24 16.71 8.73 -7.55
C ARG A 24 16.72 7.71 -6.40
N LEU A 25 15.57 7.16 -6.03
CA LEU A 25 15.49 6.12 -4.99
C LEU A 25 16.29 4.88 -5.37
N ILE A 26 16.15 4.42 -6.62
CA ILE A 26 16.87 3.25 -7.14
C ILE A 26 18.38 3.54 -7.24
N GLN A 27 18.77 4.67 -7.84
CA GLN A 27 20.18 5.05 -8.01
C GLN A 27 20.93 5.13 -6.68
N ASN A 28 20.25 5.59 -5.63
CA ASN A 28 20.83 5.73 -4.30
C ASN A 28 20.77 4.45 -3.45
N ASN A 29 20.23 3.34 -3.98
CA ASN A 29 19.96 2.11 -3.22
C ASN A 29 19.22 2.40 -1.90
N ALA A 30 18.17 3.22 -1.97
CA ALA A 30 17.43 3.67 -0.80
C ALA A 30 16.81 2.48 -0.03
N CYS A 31 16.88 2.49 1.30
CA CYS A 31 16.19 1.49 2.12
C CYS A 31 14.68 1.73 2.14
N ASN A 32 13.90 0.74 2.59
CA ASN A 32 12.43 0.81 2.61
C ASN A 32 11.89 2.04 3.36
N GLN A 33 12.53 2.46 4.45
CA GLN A 33 12.12 3.66 5.19
C GLN A 33 12.24 4.92 4.33
N ILE A 34 13.40 5.11 3.67
CA ILE A 34 13.63 6.25 2.79
C ILE A 34 12.69 6.20 1.58
N ILE A 35 12.44 5.01 1.02
CA ILE A 35 11.47 4.83 -0.06
C ILE A 35 10.08 5.27 0.39
N ALA A 36 9.61 4.79 1.53
CA ALA A 36 8.29 5.16 2.05
C ALA A 36 8.20 6.67 2.30
N ASP A 37 9.20 7.27 2.95
CA ASP A 37 9.25 8.71 3.24
C ASP A 37 9.19 9.55 1.95
N GLU A 38 9.99 9.24 0.94
CA GLU A 38 10.03 9.99 -0.30
C GLU A 38 8.76 9.78 -1.16
N LEU A 39 8.15 8.59 -1.12
CA LEU A 39 6.86 8.36 -1.78
C LEU A 39 5.74 9.14 -1.09
N LEU A 40 5.66 9.12 0.24
CA LEU A 40 4.67 9.92 0.96
C LEU A 40 4.89 11.42 0.76
N LYS A 41 6.14 11.87 0.77
CA LYS A 41 6.50 13.25 0.45
C LYS A 41 6.05 13.62 -0.96
N TRP A 42 6.31 12.77 -1.96
CA TRP A 42 5.82 12.99 -3.32
C TRP A 42 4.30 13.10 -3.38
N ILE A 43 3.57 12.27 -2.64
CA ILE A 43 2.10 12.35 -2.55
C ILE A 43 1.66 13.68 -1.95
N ASN A 44 2.26 14.09 -0.83
CA ASN A 44 1.94 15.34 -0.15
C ASN A 44 2.25 16.57 -1.01
N ASP A 45 3.44 16.62 -1.61
CA ASP A 45 3.87 17.73 -2.48
C ASP A 45 2.96 17.90 -3.71
N ASN A 46 2.24 16.85 -4.10
CA ASN A 46 1.39 16.82 -5.29
C ASN A 46 -0.10 16.58 -4.98
N GLU A 47 -0.56 16.71 -3.72
CA GLU A 47 -1.93 16.38 -3.29
C GLU A 47 -2.99 17.03 -4.19
N VAL A 48 -2.88 18.34 -4.43
CA VAL A 48 -3.83 19.11 -5.26
C VAL A 48 -3.88 18.60 -6.71
N GLU A 49 -2.76 18.11 -7.24
CA GLU A 49 -2.71 17.55 -8.58
C GLU A 49 -3.34 16.16 -8.64
N LEU A 50 -3.17 15.36 -7.58
CA LEU A 50 -3.65 13.99 -7.44
C LEU A 50 -5.15 13.89 -7.14
N VAL A 51 -5.73 14.81 -6.37
CA VAL A 51 -7.16 14.82 -6.05
C VAL A 51 -8.00 14.74 -7.32
N GLY A 52 -8.95 13.80 -7.34
CA GLY A 52 -9.86 13.60 -8.48
C GLY A 52 -9.28 12.80 -9.65
N THR A 53 -7.99 12.45 -9.62
CA THR A 53 -7.36 11.61 -10.65
C THR A 53 -7.59 10.12 -10.37
N ILE A 54 -7.15 9.25 -11.29
CA ILE A 54 -7.21 7.78 -11.10
C ILE A 54 -6.41 7.31 -9.88
N PHE A 55 -5.31 7.99 -9.54
CA PHE A 55 -4.51 7.70 -8.35
C PHE A 55 -5.34 7.83 -7.07
N ASP A 56 -6.15 8.89 -6.96
CA ASP A 56 -7.05 9.11 -5.83
C ASP A 56 -8.33 8.26 -5.94
N LYS A 57 -9.08 8.40 -7.03
CA LYS A 57 -10.45 7.89 -7.12
C LYS A 57 -10.57 6.38 -7.30
N VAL A 58 -9.57 5.74 -7.89
CA VAL A 58 -9.57 4.29 -8.11
C VAL A 58 -8.63 3.59 -7.14
N TYR A 59 -7.45 4.16 -6.94
CA TYR A 59 -6.38 3.51 -6.16
C TYR A 59 -6.17 4.10 -4.75
N GLY A 60 -6.90 5.16 -4.38
CA GLY A 60 -6.96 5.63 -3.00
C GLY A 60 -5.64 6.13 -2.42
N ILE A 61 -4.64 6.53 -3.22
CA ILE A 61 -3.28 6.81 -2.71
C ILE A 61 -3.22 7.92 -1.65
N LEU A 62 -4.22 8.82 -1.61
CA LEU A 62 -4.26 9.91 -0.64
C LEU A 62 -4.55 9.41 0.78
N GLN A 63 -5.02 8.17 0.96
CA GLN A 63 -5.21 7.59 2.29
C GLN A 63 -3.88 7.41 3.07
N TYR A 64 -2.74 7.43 2.39
CA TYR A 64 -1.42 7.25 3.00
C TYR A 64 -0.74 8.58 3.39
N LYS A 65 -1.29 9.74 2.97
CA LYS A 65 -0.56 11.02 2.99
C LYS A 65 -0.13 11.48 4.38
N ASP A 66 -0.89 11.15 5.42
CA ASP A 66 -0.66 11.58 6.80
C ASP A 66 0.06 10.52 7.66
N LEU A 67 0.52 9.42 7.05
CA LEU A 67 1.21 8.35 7.78
C LEU A 67 2.61 8.81 8.18
N ASN A 68 2.96 8.57 9.44
CA ASN A 68 4.35 8.69 9.90
C ASN A 68 5.04 7.34 9.76
N VAL A 69 5.99 7.25 8.83
CA VAL A 69 6.77 6.04 8.50
C VAL A 69 7.35 5.35 9.74
N LEU A 70 7.76 6.10 10.76
CA LEU A 70 8.33 5.54 11.99
C LEU A 70 7.34 4.71 12.82
N ASN A 71 6.04 4.86 12.59
CA ASN A 71 4.99 4.15 13.32
C ASN A 71 4.63 2.80 12.70
N TYR A 72 5.08 2.50 11.47
CA TYR A 72 4.60 1.36 10.67
C TYR A 72 5.68 0.30 10.43
N PRO A 73 5.29 -0.96 10.18
CA PRO A 73 6.21 -2.10 10.07
C PRO A 73 7.03 -2.15 8.76
N ILE A 74 7.47 -1.01 8.23
CA ILE A 74 8.15 -0.89 6.93
C ILE A 74 9.44 -1.72 6.85
N SER A 75 10.11 -1.94 7.98
CA SER A 75 11.29 -2.81 8.07
C SER A 75 11.02 -4.28 7.76
N TYR A 76 9.76 -4.73 7.82
CA TYR A 76 9.37 -6.10 7.51
C TYR A 76 9.03 -6.31 6.03
N ALA A 77 8.87 -5.24 5.26
CA ALA A 77 8.58 -5.33 3.83
C ALA A 77 9.75 -5.96 3.06
N ASN A 78 9.46 -6.82 2.07
CA ASN A 78 10.48 -7.43 1.23
C ASN A 78 11.10 -6.37 0.29
N HIS A 79 12.31 -5.91 0.63
CA HIS A 79 13.01 -4.87 -0.10
C HIS A 79 13.17 -5.17 -1.60
N MET A 80 13.44 -6.43 -1.98
CA MET A 80 13.61 -6.80 -3.38
C MET A 80 12.32 -6.64 -4.20
N ASP A 81 11.17 -6.95 -3.59
CA ASP A 81 9.87 -6.80 -4.25
C ASP A 81 9.47 -5.32 -4.35
N ILE A 82 9.83 -4.50 -3.36
CA ILE A 82 9.67 -3.04 -3.42
C ILE A 82 10.50 -2.46 -4.57
N VAL A 83 11.80 -2.77 -4.65
CA VAL A 83 12.67 -2.28 -5.73
C VAL A 83 12.14 -2.71 -7.10
N ARG A 84 11.72 -3.97 -7.26
CA ARG A 84 11.12 -4.46 -8.51
C ARG A 84 9.85 -3.69 -8.88
N SER A 85 9.03 -3.32 -7.90
CA SER A 85 7.83 -2.51 -8.13
C SER A 85 8.21 -1.10 -8.63
N LEU A 86 9.24 -0.49 -8.03
CA LEU A 86 9.77 0.80 -8.48
C LEU A 86 10.34 0.74 -9.91
N GLU A 87 11.09 -0.31 -10.26
CA GLU A 87 11.57 -0.55 -11.63
C GLU A 87 10.40 -0.69 -12.63
N ASN A 88 9.33 -1.38 -12.22
CA ASN A 88 8.12 -1.50 -13.03
C ASN A 88 7.46 -0.14 -13.28
N CYS A 89 7.48 0.80 -12.32
CA CYS A 89 7.01 2.16 -12.57
C CYS A 89 7.79 2.81 -13.73
N ILE A 90 9.12 2.67 -13.76
CA ILE A 90 9.94 3.22 -14.86
C ILE A 90 9.54 2.57 -16.19
N LYS A 91 9.42 1.24 -16.22
CA LYS A 91 9.03 0.48 -17.41
C LYS A 91 7.65 0.90 -17.95
N PHE A 92 6.69 1.12 -17.06
CA PHE A 92 5.31 1.46 -17.40
C PHE A 92 5.01 2.96 -17.35
N ARG A 93 6.03 3.83 -17.41
CA ARG A 93 5.89 5.30 -17.32
C ARG A 93 4.89 5.94 -18.29
N ALA A 94 4.56 5.27 -19.39
CA ALA A 94 3.58 5.75 -20.36
C ALA A 94 2.12 5.38 -20.02
N ASN A 95 1.89 4.49 -19.06
CA ASN A 95 0.56 4.02 -18.68
C ASN A 95 0.19 4.49 -17.26
N THR A 96 -0.57 5.59 -17.20
CA THR A 96 -1.00 6.23 -15.94
C THR A 96 -1.76 5.30 -15.00
N GLU A 97 -2.64 4.46 -15.53
CA GLU A 97 -3.43 3.54 -14.71
C GLU A 97 -2.53 2.46 -14.08
N THR A 98 -1.64 1.88 -14.89
CA THR A 98 -0.65 0.92 -14.39
C THR A 98 0.27 1.55 -13.35
N LEU A 99 0.70 2.81 -13.53
CA LEU A 99 1.50 3.52 -12.52
C LEU A 99 0.75 3.70 -11.20
N ALA A 100 -0.52 4.09 -11.26
CA ALA A 100 -1.34 4.27 -10.07
C ALA A 100 -1.53 2.96 -9.31
N MET A 101 -1.76 1.86 -10.03
CA MET A 101 -1.83 0.52 -9.47
C MET A 101 -0.51 0.12 -8.80
N ILE A 102 0.63 0.26 -9.49
CA ILE A 102 1.93 -0.13 -8.95
C ILE A 102 2.28 0.71 -7.71
N LEU A 103 2.01 2.02 -7.73
CA LEU A 103 2.24 2.87 -6.56
C LEU A 103 1.40 2.39 -5.37
N ARG A 104 0.12 2.09 -5.59
CA ARG A 104 -0.77 1.55 -4.56
C ARG A 104 -0.25 0.23 -4.00
N ASP A 105 0.12 -0.71 -4.85
CA ASP A 105 0.65 -2.03 -4.44
C ASP A 105 1.97 -1.91 -3.67
N CYS A 106 2.83 -0.97 -4.08
CA CYS A 106 4.08 -0.64 -3.41
C CYS A 106 3.84 -0.07 -2.01
N LEU A 107 2.93 0.90 -1.87
CA LEU A 107 2.54 1.45 -0.56
C LEU A 107 1.90 0.37 0.32
N GLU A 108 1.03 -0.48 -0.23
CA GLU A 108 0.46 -1.58 0.54
C GLU A 108 1.55 -2.52 1.07
N SER A 109 2.51 -2.89 0.22
CA SER A 109 3.63 -3.76 0.60
C SER A 109 4.57 -3.13 1.64
N LEU A 110 4.68 -1.80 1.66
CA LEU A 110 5.47 -1.07 2.65
C LEU A 110 4.76 -0.97 4.00
N PHE A 111 3.44 -0.68 4.00
CA PHE A 111 2.72 -0.30 5.20
C PHE A 111 1.96 -1.46 5.87
N PHE A 112 1.49 -2.44 5.10
CA PHE A 112 0.79 -3.61 5.64
C PHE A 112 1.77 -4.77 5.87
N LEU A 113 1.60 -5.45 7.01
CA LEU A 113 2.30 -6.68 7.27
C LEU A 113 1.57 -7.84 6.60
N GLU A 114 2.26 -8.58 5.75
CA GLU A 114 1.77 -9.86 5.20
C GLU A 114 2.15 -11.03 6.14
N THR A 115 1.24 -11.98 6.30
CA THR A 115 1.41 -13.17 7.14
C THR A 115 1.32 -14.45 6.29
N ASN A 116 1.91 -15.53 6.80
CA ASN A 116 1.78 -16.86 6.21
C ASN A 116 0.42 -17.54 6.49
N PHE A 117 -0.53 -16.83 7.10
CA PHE A 117 -1.84 -17.38 7.40
C PHE A 117 -2.61 -17.71 6.13
N ILE A 118 -3.50 -18.70 6.25
CA ILE A 118 -4.31 -19.20 5.15
C ILE A 118 -5.73 -18.66 5.32
N CYS A 119 -6.29 -18.10 4.26
CA CYS A 119 -7.69 -17.68 4.21
C CYS A 119 -8.61 -18.87 4.50
N ALA A 120 -9.44 -18.78 5.53
CA ALA A 120 -10.38 -19.84 5.86
C ALA A 120 -11.40 -20.09 4.74
N ASN A 121 -11.72 -19.05 3.95
CA ASN A 121 -12.67 -19.08 2.85
C ASN A 121 -12.08 -19.65 1.54
N CYS A 122 -11.01 -19.06 0.99
CA CYS A 122 -10.49 -19.43 -0.34
C CYS A 122 -9.15 -20.18 -0.33
N LYS A 123 -8.59 -20.47 0.86
CA LYS A 123 -7.33 -21.21 1.05
C LYS A 123 -6.06 -20.56 0.48
N THR A 124 -6.14 -19.31 0.05
CA THR A 124 -4.97 -18.50 -0.34
C THR A 124 -4.16 -18.11 0.90
N SER A 125 -2.83 -18.23 0.83
CA SER A 125 -1.90 -17.72 1.85
C SER A 125 -1.60 -16.23 1.62
N GLY A 126 -0.90 -15.58 2.55
CA GLY A 126 -0.52 -14.16 2.38
C GLY A 126 -1.62 -13.22 2.83
N LEU A 127 -2.17 -13.45 4.04
CA LEU A 127 -3.15 -12.53 4.61
C LEU A 127 -2.45 -11.30 5.15
N ILE A 128 -3.00 -10.13 4.85
CA ILE A 128 -2.49 -8.89 5.43
C ILE A 128 -3.09 -8.65 6.81
N VAL A 129 -2.33 -8.06 7.71
CA VAL A 129 -2.81 -7.67 9.04
C VAL A 129 -3.48 -6.30 8.96
N VAL A 130 -4.70 -6.20 9.47
CA VAL A 130 -5.48 -4.96 9.59
C VAL A 130 -5.98 -4.80 11.02
N LYS A 131 -6.40 -3.59 11.40
CA LYS A 131 -6.82 -3.28 12.77
C LYS A 131 -8.20 -2.62 12.81
N GLU A 132 -9.06 -3.12 13.70
CA GLU A 132 -10.22 -2.38 14.21
C GLU A 132 -10.02 -2.11 15.71
N LYS A 133 -10.64 -2.93 16.57
CA LYS A 133 -10.33 -3.03 18.00
C LYS A 133 -9.23 -4.07 18.23
N ASP A 134 -9.40 -5.21 17.58
CA ASP A 134 -8.43 -6.31 17.54
C ASP A 134 -7.69 -6.32 16.21
N LEU A 135 -6.63 -7.13 16.16
CA LEU A 135 -5.89 -7.42 14.94
C LEU A 135 -6.60 -8.52 14.17
N LEU A 136 -6.78 -8.28 12.88
CA LEU A 136 -7.55 -9.12 11.96
C LEU A 136 -6.71 -9.41 10.73
N TYR A 137 -7.11 -10.43 9.98
CA TYR A 137 -6.38 -10.93 8.83
C TYR A 137 -7.28 -10.87 7.60
N GLU A 138 -6.92 -10.02 6.65
CA GLU A 138 -7.70 -9.80 5.42
C GLU A 138 -7.08 -10.57 4.25
N CYS A 139 -7.91 -11.35 3.55
CA CYS A 139 -7.53 -11.99 2.31
C CYS A 139 -7.77 -11.04 1.13
N ARG A 140 -6.71 -10.51 0.52
CA ARG A 140 -6.83 -9.63 -0.65
C ARG A 140 -7.47 -10.29 -1.88
N SER A 141 -7.47 -11.62 -1.96
CA SER A 141 -8.07 -12.35 -3.10
C SER A 141 -9.59 -12.43 -3.05
N CYS A 142 -10.19 -12.52 -1.86
CA CYS A 142 -11.65 -12.68 -1.72
C CYS A 142 -12.30 -11.73 -0.69
N SER A 143 -11.52 -10.79 -0.16
CA SER A 143 -11.90 -9.83 0.89
C SER A 143 -12.46 -10.48 2.16
N PHE A 144 -12.17 -11.77 2.39
CA PHE A 144 -12.56 -12.44 3.62
C PHE A 144 -11.70 -11.93 4.77
N LEU A 145 -12.37 -11.46 5.82
CA LEU A 145 -11.75 -10.95 7.02
C LEU A 145 -11.94 -11.98 8.13
N GLN A 146 -10.84 -12.35 8.80
CA GLN A 146 -10.86 -13.36 9.85
C GLN A 146 -10.06 -12.94 11.07
N ASP A 147 -10.43 -13.49 12.23
CA ASP A 147 -9.61 -13.42 13.43
C ASP A 147 -8.43 -14.41 13.34
N LEU A 148 -7.60 -14.45 14.40
CA LEU A 148 -6.48 -15.37 14.50
C LEU A 148 -6.87 -16.86 14.40
N ASN A 149 -8.10 -17.20 14.80
CA ASN A 149 -8.61 -18.57 14.78
C ASN A 149 -9.22 -18.95 13.42
N GLY A 150 -9.24 -18.01 12.46
CA GLY A 150 -9.83 -18.21 11.13
C GLY A 150 -11.35 -18.05 11.11
N TYR A 151 -11.98 -17.55 12.18
CA TYR A 151 -13.41 -17.25 12.19
C TYR A 151 -13.69 -15.96 11.44
N LYS A 152 -14.80 -15.94 10.69
CA LYS A 152 -15.24 -14.74 9.95
C LYS A 152 -15.46 -13.58 10.93
N TYR A 153 -14.84 -12.45 10.63
CA TYR A 153 -15.08 -11.19 11.34
C TYR A 153 -15.93 -10.26 10.47
N THR A 154 -16.87 -9.55 11.10
CA THR A 154 -17.65 -8.49 10.44
C THR A 154 -17.29 -7.17 11.11
N PRO A 155 -16.60 -6.26 10.41
CA PRO A 155 -16.17 -5.00 11.00
C PRO A 155 -17.38 -4.12 11.32
N SER A 156 -17.29 -3.45 12.46
CA SER A 156 -18.26 -2.45 12.93
C SER A 156 -17.81 -1.03 12.64
N GLU A 157 -16.52 -0.84 12.40
CA GLU A 157 -15.83 0.43 12.19
C GLU A 157 -14.89 0.33 10.98
N VAL A 158 -14.15 1.41 10.71
CA VAL A 158 -13.19 1.45 9.59
C VAL A 158 -11.93 0.71 9.99
N LEU A 159 -11.48 -0.21 9.13
CA LEU A 159 -10.21 -0.91 9.29
C LEU A 159 -9.03 0.04 9.05
N THR A 160 -7.99 -0.10 9.87
CA THR A 160 -6.80 0.73 9.86
C THR A 160 -5.53 -0.09 9.70
N ILE A 161 -4.44 0.58 9.31
CA ILE A 161 -3.12 -0.04 9.20
C ILE A 161 -2.56 -0.25 10.61
N PRO A 162 -2.19 -1.47 11.02
CA PRO A 162 -1.58 -1.70 12.32
C PRO A 162 -0.24 -0.97 12.46
N THR A 163 -0.06 -0.26 13.57
CA THR A 163 1.24 0.32 13.93
C THR A 163 2.19 -0.75 14.48
N ILE A 164 3.47 -0.43 14.58
CA ILE A 164 4.46 -1.27 15.29
C ILE A 164 3.99 -1.56 16.73
N SER A 165 3.35 -0.58 17.40
CA SER A 165 2.84 -0.78 18.76
C SER A 165 1.73 -1.82 18.82
N ASP A 166 0.86 -1.86 17.80
CA ASP A 166 -0.21 -2.85 17.70
C ASP A 166 0.36 -4.24 17.48
N LEU A 167 1.31 -4.35 16.55
CA LEU A 167 1.95 -5.61 16.19
C LEU A 167 2.78 -6.22 17.33
N LYS A 168 3.34 -5.39 18.22
CA LYS A 168 4.04 -5.86 19.44
C LYS A 168 3.12 -6.65 20.37
N GLN A 169 1.82 -6.40 20.35
CA GLN A 169 0.84 -7.19 21.12
C GLN A 169 0.73 -8.64 20.59
N ILE A 170 1.16 -8.89 19.34
CA ILE A 170 1.22 -10.21 18.70
C ILE A 170 2.60 -10.88 18.84
N GLY A 171 3.45 -10.45 19.78
CA GLY A 171 4.89 -10.82 19.88
C GLY A 171 5.28 -12.31 19.96
N GLN A 172 4.39 -13.26 19.69
CA GLN A 172 4.65 -14.70 19.66
C GLN A 172 4.23 -15.44 18.37
N LEU A 173 3.58 -14.81 17.38
CA LEU A 173 3.03 -15.53 16.21
C LEU A 173 3.79 -15.33 14.89
N ILE A 174 4.85 -14.53 14.88
CA ILE A 174 5.71 -14.29 13.72
C ILE A 174 7.11 -14.83 14.04
N LYS A 175 7.25 -16.15 14.02
CA LYS A 175 8.53 -16.86 13.89
C LYS A 175 8.37 -17.94 12.84
#